data_AF-A0A968J839-F1
#
_entry.id   AF-A0A968J839-F1
#
_cell.length_a   1.000
_cell.length_b   1.000
_cell.length_c   1.000
_cell.angle_alpha   90.00
_cell.angle_beta   90.00
_cell.angle_gamma   90.00
#
_symmetry.space_group_name_H-M   'P 1'
#
loop_
_entity.id
_entity.type
_entity.pdbx_description
1 polymer ?
#
loop_
_entity_poly.entity_id
_entity_poly.type
_entity_poly.pdbx_seq_one_letter_code
_entity_poly.pdbx_strand_id
1 'polypeptide(L)' 'MTCIGIDLAWSPRNPTGGAVIVGNATGGVLLDTATLGSNAEIIAYIEKHAATGPALVAVDAPLRVPNLT' A
#
# COMPACT_ATOMS: atom_id res chain seq x y z
N MET A 1 -5.53 11.87 9.67
CA MET A 1 -5.90 10.55 9.14
C MET A 1 -4.67 9.96 8.48
N THR A 2 -4.41 8.67 8.72
CA THR A 2 -3.33 7.93 8.07
C THR A 2 -3.88 7.26 6.82
N CYS A 3 -3.23 7.50 5.69
CA CYS A 3 -3.52 6.88 4.41
C CYS A 3 -2.28 6.10 3.95
N ILE A 4 -2.46 4.84 3.60
CA ILE A 4 -1.41 3.94 3.14
C ILE A 4 -1.73 3.59 1.68
N GLY A 5 -0.84 3.95 0.76
CA GLY A 5 -0.93 3.59 -0.66
C GLY A 5 -0.06 2.38 -0.94
N ILE A 6 -0.62 1.40 -1.65
CA ILE A 6 0.07 0.18 -2.11
C ILE A 6 -0.09 0.09 -3.63
N ASP A 7 1.03 0.20 -4.37
CA ASP A 7 1.11 -0.10 -5.80
C ASP A 7 1.59 -1.55 -5.95
N LEU A 8 0.63 -2.47 -6.03
CA LEU A 8 0.85 -3.89 -5.88
C LEU A 8 1.45 -4.49 -7.16
N ALA A 9 2.61 -5.13 -7.03
CA ALA A 9 3.24 -5.79 -8.15
C ALA A 9 2.48 -7.03 -8.63
N TRP A 10 2.51 -7.29 -9.95
CA TRP A 10 1.95 -8.51 -10.57
C TRP A 10 2.60 -9.80 -10.08
N SER A 11 3.87 -9.75 -9.68
CA SER A 11 4.63 -10.93 -9.29
C SER A 11 5.83 -10.54 -8.42
N PRO A 12 6.41 -11.48 -7.66
CA PRO A 12 7.60 -11.25 -6.82
C PRO A 12 8.87 -10.83 -7.57
N ARG A 13 8.86 -10.85 -8.92
CA ARG A 13 10.01 -10.38 -9.72
C ARG A 13 10.18 -8.87 -9.68
N ASN A 14 9.10 -8.14 -9.41
CA ASN A 14 9.11 -6.70 -9.24
C ASN A 14 8.60 -6.37 -7.84
N PRO A 15 9.19 -5.39 -7.16
CA PRO A 15 8.71 -4.99 -5.84
C PRO A 15 7.41 -4.19 -5.94
N THR A 16 6.60 -4.29 -4.89
CA THR A 16 5.44 -3.46 -4.59
C THR A 16 5.89 -2.12 -4.03
N GLY A 17 5.28 -1.03 -4.48
CA GLY A 17 5.48 0.30 -3.91
C GLY A 17 4.59 0.53 -2.69
N GLY A 18 5.15 1.11 -1.64
CA GLY A 18 4.40 1.54 -0.45
C GLY A 18 4.61 3.03 -0.16
N ALA A 19 3.57 3.73 0.26
CA ALA A 19 3.65 5.12 0.71
C ALA A 19 2.69 5.37 1.88
N VAL A 20 3.09 6.20 2.85
CA VAL A 20 2.25 6.61 3.98
C VAL A 20 2.11 8.12 3.98
N ILE A 21 0.87 8.59 3.99
CA ILE A 21 0.54 10.01 4.11
C ILE A 21 -0.27 10.22 5.38
N VAL A 22 0.12 11.20 6.18
CA VAL A 22 -0.69 11.67 7.31
C VAL A 22 -1.23 13.05 6.97
N GLY A 23 -2.55 13.21 7.01
CA GLY A 23 -3.18 14.46 6.59
C GLY A 23 -4.64 14.59 6.95
N ASN A 24 -5.25 15.63 6.41
CA ASN A 24 -6.67 15.96 6.50
C ASN A 24 -7.15 16.53 5.16
N ALA A 25 -8.37 17.09 5.13
CA ALA A 25 -8.99 17.61 3.92
C ALA A 25 -8.23 18.78 3.25
N THR A 26 -7.35 19.47 3.98
CA THR A 26 -6.61 20.64 3.47
C THR A 26 -5.18 20.30 3.02
N GLY A 27 -4.72 19.07 3.25
CA GLY A 27 -3.37 18.64 2.86
C GLY A 27 -2.86 17.43 3.64
N GLY A 28 -1.70 16.93 3.25
CA GLY A 28 -1.03 15.81 3.90
C GLY A 28 0.47 15.85 3.73
N VAL A 29 1.17 15.11 4.59
CA VAL A 29 2.63 14.97 4.58
C VAL A 29 2.98 13.52 4.29
N LEU A 30 3.91 13.31 3.35
CA LEU A 30 4.51 12.01 3.11
C LEU A 30 5.40 11.65 4.30
N LEU A 31 5.03 10.59 5.00
CA LEU A 31 5.69 10.14 6.22
C LEU A 31 6.71 9.02 5.95
N ASP A 32 6.40 8.11 5.04
CA ASP A 32 7.24 6.95 4.74
C ASP A 32 7.02 6.46 3.30
N THR A 33 8.05 5.84 2.72
CA THR A 33 7.97 5.11 1.46
C THR A 33 8.75 3.80 1.56
N ALA A 34 8.32 2.79 0.81
CA ALA A 34 8.96 1.49 0.81
C ALA A 34 8.91 0.80 -0.54
N THR A 35 9.86 -0.10 -0.74
CA THR A 35 9.92 -1.05 -1.83
C THR A 35 9.83 -2.43 -1.20
N LEU A 36 8.73 -3.15 -1.46
CA LEU A 36 8.30 -4.33 -0.71
C LEU A 36 8.29 -5.55 -1.65
N GLY A 37 9.06 -6.59 -1.33
CA GLY A 37 9.22 -7.76 -2.20
C GLY A 37 8.17 -8.85 -1.96
N SER A 38 7.82 -9.11 -0.70
CA SER A 38 6.90 -10.20 -0.33
C SER A 38 5.59 -9.71 0.26
N ASN A 39 4.54 -10.55 0.19
CA ASN A 39 3.27 -10.26 0.86
C ASN A 39 3.42 -10.07 2.37
N ALA A 40 4.36 -10.79 3.00
CA ALA A 40 4.64 -10.64 4.43
C ALA A 40 5.21 -9.25 4.74
N GLU A 41 6.11 -8.74 3.91
CA GLU A 41 6.64 -7.38 4.03
C GLU A 41 5.55 -6.32 3.83
N ILE A 42 4.64 -6.54 2.87
CA ILE A 42 3.49 -5.65 2.63
C ILE A 42 2.59 -5.59 3.86
N ILE A 43 2.22 -6.75 4.41
CA ILE A 43 1.36 -6.83 5.61
C ILE A 43 2.06 -6.15 6.80
N ALA A 44 3.33 -6.47 7.05
CA ALA A 44 4.10 -5.87 8.14
C ALA A 44 4.21 -4.34 8.01
N TYR A 45 4.37 -3.84 6.78
CA TYR A 45 4.39 -2.40 6.49
C TYR A 45 3.04 -1.74 6.81
N ILE A 46 1.93 -2.36 6.42
CA ILE A 46 0.58 -1.87 6.72
C ILE A 46 0.33 -1.88 8.23
N GLU A 47 0.62 -2.99 8.91
CA GLU A 47 0.42 -3.14 10.36
C GLU A 47 1.21 -2.11 11.16
N LYS A 48 2.49 -1.91 10.82
CA LYS A 48 3.36 -0.91 11.44
C LYS A 48 2.72 0.48 11.46
N HIS A 49 2.12 0.90 10.35
CA HIS A 49 1.60 2.26 10.18
C HIS A 49 0.13 2.40 10.59
N ALA A 50 -0.65 1.32 10.53
CA ALA A 50 -2.04 1.28 10.99
C ALA A 50 -2.17 1.12 12.52
N ALA A 51 -1.12 0.71 13.23
CA ALA A 51 -1.17 0.50 14.70
C ALA A 51 -1.51 1.76 15.53
N THR A 52 -1.40 2.95 14.93
CA THR A 52 -1.61 4.24 15.63
C THR A 52 -3.06 4.74 15.62
N GLY A 53 -3.98 4.03 14.94
CA GLY A 53 -5.40 4.39 14.87
C GLY A 53 -6.05 3.98 13.55
N PRO A 54 -7.31 4.39 13.27
CA PRO A 54 -7.96 4.07 12.00
C PRO A 54 -7.14 4.61 10.82
N ALA A 55 -6.83 3.70 9.88
CA ALA A 55 -6.10 3.99 8.66
C ALA A 55 -6.92 3.57 7.42
N LEU A 56 -6.75 4.30 6.33
CA LEU A 56 -7.24 3.92 5.01
C LEU A 56 -6.11 3.27 4.24
N VAL A 57 -6.35 2.08 3.69
CA VAL A 57 -5.40 1.41 2.79
C VAL A 57 -5.98 1.45 1.38
N ALA A 58 -5.31 2.16 0.48
CA ALA A 58 -5.63 2.21 -0.94
C ALA A 58 -4.69 1.27 -1.69
N VAL A 59 -5.25 0.32 -2.45
CA VAL A 59 -4.48 -0.69 -3.18
C VAL A 59 -4.75 -0.52 -4.68
N ASP A 60 -3.73 -0.13 -5.43
CA ASP A 60 -3.70 -0.29 -6.87
C ASP A 60 -3.20 -1.70 -7.18
N ALA A 61 -4.10 -2.57 -7.63
CA ALA A 61 -3.82 -3.97 -7.84
C ALA A 61 -4.05 -4.36 -9.30
N PRO A 62 -3.17 -5.19 -9.88
CA PRO A 62 -3.39 -5.69 -11.21
C PRO A 62 -4.63 -6.57 -11.32
N LEU A 63 -5.42 -6.33 -12.36
CA LEU A 63 -6.64 -7.06 -12.64
C LEU A 63 -6.34 -8.31 -13.49
N ARG A 64 -6.73 -9.48 -12.99
CA ARG A 64 -6.75 -10.71 -13.79
C ARG A 64 -8.10 -10.85 -14.47
N VAL A 65 -8.13 -10.78 -15.80
CA VAL A 65 -9.34 -11.01 -16.62
C VAL A 65 -9.23 -12.38 -17.29
N PRO A 66 -9.79 -13.46 -16.71
CA PRO A 66 -9.82 -14.76 -17.36
C PRO A 66 -10.84 -14.70 -18.50
N ASN A 67 -10.37 -14.57 -19.74
CA ASN A 67 -11.23 -14.78 -20.92
C ASN A 67 -11.55 -16.27 -21.01
N LEU A 68 -12.71 -16.65 -20.50
CA LEU A 68 -13.28 -17.98 -20.72
C LEU A 68 -13.79 -18.01 -22.17
N THR A 69 -13.20 -18.87 -22.99
CA THR A 69 -13.66 -19.17 -24.36
C THR A 69 -15.07 -19.73 -24.37
#